data_AF-A0A1F7R8G0-F1
#
_entry.id   AF-A0A1F7R8G0-F1
#
_cell.length_a   1.000
_cell.length_b   1.000
_cell.length_c   1.000
_cell.angle_alpha   90.00
_cell.angle_beta   90.00
_cell.angle_gamma   90.00
#
_symmetry.space_group_name_H-M   'P 1'
#
loop_
_entity.id
_entity.type
_entity.pdbx_description
1 polymer ?
#
loop_
_entity_poly.entity_id
_entity_poly.type
_entity_poly.pdbx_seq_one_letter_code
_entity_poly.pdbx_strand_id
1 'polypeptide(L)'
;MDDQTTQNQDDQNNSGAASGSSSVKKRALEALLPLLDNLDESPDRKFEILMTAVRSATDDESVLEKALEAALSIEEPAAKAEALLDIINEASFRDENR
;
A
#
# COMPACT_ATOMS: atom_id res chain seq x y z
N MET A 1 44.26 -27.19 -28.82
CA MET A 1 43.78 -28.29 -27.96
C MET A 1 42.83 -27.66 -26.98
N ASP A 2 41.61 -27.62 -27.45
CA ASP A 2 40.37 -27.26 -26.77
C ASP A 2 40.18 -28.18 -25.57
N ASP A 3 39.77 -27.61 -24.44
CA ASP A 3 38.80 -28.23 -23.53
C ASP A 3 38.19 -27.09 -22.70
N GLN A 4 37.09 -26.55 -23.21
CA GLN A 4 36.05 -25.95 -22.38
C GLN A 4 35.27 -27.08 -21.69
N THR A 5 34.46 -26.70 -20.69
CA THR A 5 33.39 -27.46 -20.02
C THR A 5 33.81 -28.00 -18.65
N THR A 6 33.13 -27.77 -17.52
CA THR A 6 31.98 -26.94 -17.10
C THR A 6 31.83 -27.14 -15.59
N GLN A 7 31.46 -26.09 -14.86
CA GLN A 7 30.55 -26.04 -13.69
C GLN A 7 30.83 -24.67 -13.02
N ASN A 8 30.21 -23.55 -13.37
CA ASN A 8 28.78 -23.20 -13.34
C ASN A 8 28.04 -23.60 -12.06
N GLN A 9 27.56 -22.56 -11.37
CA GLN A 9 26.47 -22.50 -10.39
C GLN A 9 26.83 -22.61 -8.90
N ASP A 10 27.31 -21.47 -8.37
CA ASP A 10 26.91 -21.00 -7.03
C ASP A 10 26.09 -19.71 -7.18
N ASP A 11 24.99 -19.81 -7.93
CA ASP A 11 23.84 -18.90 -7.85
C ASP A 11 22.87 -19.45 -6.79
N GLN A 12 23.10 -19.13 -5.51
CA GLN A 12 22.06 -19.07 -4.48
C GLN A 12 22.45 -17.95 -3.50
N ASN A 13 22.18 -16.69 -3.82
CA ASN A 13 20.91 -16.05 -3.48
C ASN A 13 20.37 -16.51 -2.11
N ASN A 14 20.95 -15.97 -1.04
CA ASN A 14 20.32 -16.01 0.29
C ASN A 14 20.09 -14.58 0.80
N SER A 15 19.04 -13.99 0.23
CA SER A 15 17.88 -13.50 0.99
C SER A 15 18.10 -12.41 2.04
N GLY A 16 17.76 -11.19 1.63
CA GLY A 16 16.42 -10.68 1.98
C GLY A 16 16.13 -10.38 3.46
N ALA A 17 17.15 -10.05 4.26
CA ALA A 17 16.93 -9.65 5.65
C ALA A 17 16.23 -8.29 5.82
N ALA A 18 16.09 -7.49 4.74
CA ALA A 18 15.27 -6.27 4.73
C ALA A 18 13.79 -6.53 4.38
N SER A 19 13.41 -7.75 3.99
CA SER A 19 12.13 -8.05 3.33
C SER A 19 11.01 -8.54 4.28
N GLY A 20 11.32 -8.80 5.55
CA GLY A 20 10.39 -9.44 6.50
C GLY A 20 9.22 -8.55 6.95
N SER A 21 9.43 -7.23 7.11
CA SER A 21 8.38 -6.30 7.59
C SER A 21 7.47 -5.83 6.45
N SER A 22 8.03 -5.57 5.27
CA SER A 22 7.25 -5.18 4.08
C SER A 22 6.28 -6.29 3.63
N SER A 23 6.72 -7.55 3.70
CA SER A 23 5.89 -8.70 3.33
C SER A 23 4.72 -8.96 4.28
N VAL A 24 4.88 -8.75 5.60
CA VAL A 24 3.79 -8.89 6.57
C VAL A 24 2.74 -7.78 6.38
N LYS A 25 3.19 -6.53 6.21
CA LYS A 25 2.29 -5.39 5.95
C LYS A 25 1.47 -5.60 4.67
N LYS A 26 2.13 -6.01 3.59
CA LYS A 26 1.47 -6.30 2.31
C LYS A 26 0.43 -7.41 2.44
N ARG A 27 0.75 -8.52 3.12
CA ARG A 27 -0.21 -9.61 3.36
C ARG A 27 -1.40 -9.17 4.23
N ALA A 28 -1.15 -8.34 5.25
CA ALA A 28 -2.22 -7.80 6.08
C ALA A 28 -3.14 -6.89 5.27
N LEU A 29 -2.58 -6.07 4.39
CA LEU A 29 -3.33 -5.21 3.47
C LEU A 29 -4.16 -6.05 2.47
N GLU A 30 -3.56 -7.06 1.84
CA GLU A 30 -4.25 -7.98 0.92
C GLU A 30 -5.44 -8.69 1.60
N ALA A 31 -5.35 -8.95 2.91
CA ALA A 31 -6.45 -9.49 3.71
C ALA A 31 -7.47 -8.42 4.15
N LEU A 32 -7.02 -7.19 4.40
CA LEU A 32 -7.85 -6.08 4.87
C LEU A 32 -8.79 -5.54 3.78
N LEU A 33 -8.28 -5.35 2.56
CA LEU A 33 -9.04 -4.76 1.46
C LEU A 33 -10.38 -5.46 1.17
N PRO A 34 -10.44 -6.79 0.98
CA PRO A 34 -11.72 -7.47 0.74
C PRO A 34 -12.63 -7.46 1.98
N LEU A 35 -12.07 -7.37 3.19
CA LEU A 35 -12.89 -7.21 4.39
C LEU A 35 -13.57 -5.84 4.37
N LEU A 36 -12.82 -4.78 4.04
CA LEU A 36 -13.34 -3.42 4.03
C LEU A 36 -14.48 -3.22 3.01
N ASP A 37 -14.39 -3.87 1.86
CA ASP A 37 -15.44 -3.88 0.84
C ASP A 37 -16.73 -4.54 1.37
N ASN A 38 -16.59 -5.56 2.23
CA ASN A 38 -17.72 -6.28 2.85
C ASN A 38 -18.14 -5.70 4.22
N LEU A 39 -17.40 -4.75 4.78
CA LEU A 39 -17.77 -4.08 6.03
C LEU A 39 -18.94 -3.13 5.75
N ASP A 40 -20.02 -3.28 6.52
CA ASP A 40 -21.16 -2.35 6.57
C ASP A 40 -20.80 -1.13 7.46
N GLU A 41 -19.69 -0.49 7.12
CA GLU A 41 -19.16 0.70 7.79
C GLU A 41 -19.39 1.94 6.93
N SER A 42 -19.44 3.11 7.57
CA SER A 42 -19.58 4.37 6.85
C SER A 42 -18.37 4.66 5.94
N PRO A 43 -18.56 5.43 4.85
CA PRO A 43 -17.47 5.87 3.99
C PRO A 43 -16.33 6.55 4.77
N ASP A 44 -16.66 7.33 5.80
CA ASP A 44 -15.70 7.99 6.69
C ASP A 44 -14.80 6.98 7.39
N ARG A 45 -15.40 5.94 7.98
CA ARG A 45 -14.64 4.91 8.70
C ARG A 45 -13.76 4.09 7.75
N LYS A 46 -14.27 3.80 6.55
CA LYS A 46 -13.48 3.13 5.51
C LYS A 46 -12.28 3.96 5.09
N PHE A 47 -12.47 5.27 4.90
CA PHE A 47 -11.41 6.21 4.59
C PHE A 47 -10.32 6.25 5.68
N GLU A 48 -10.69 6.36 6.96
CA GLU A 48 -9.71 6.38 8.07
C GLU A 48 -8.82 5.12 8.10
N ILE A 49 -9.42 3.95 7.89
CA ILE A 49 -8.71 2.67 7.85
C ILE A 49 -7.74 2.64 6.66
N LEU A 50 -8.20 3.07 5.48
CA LEU A 50 -7.38 3.13 4.27
C LEU A 50 -6.23 4.13 4.43
N MET A 51 -6.46 5.33 4.95
CA MET A 51 -5.40 6.31 5.18
C MET A 51 -4.36 5.82 6.19
N THR A 52 -4.78 5.09 7.22
CA THR A 52 -3.84 4.44 8.15
C THR A 52 -2.97 3.40 7.44
N ALA A 53 -3.58 2.62 6.54
CA ALA A 53 -2.88 1.64 5.73
C ALA A 53 -1.89 2.32 4.76
N VAL A 54 -2.31 3.37 4.05
CA VAL A 54 -1.44 4.18 3.16
C VAL A 54 -0.22 4.68 3.93
N ARG A 55 -0.42 5.39 5.04
CA ARG A 55 0.68 5.94 5.87
C ARG A 55 1.63 4.86 6.42
N SER A 56 1.15 3.62 6.54
CA SER A 56 1.93 2.48 7.06
C SER A 56 2.61 1.64 5.97
N ALA A 57 2.06 1.64 4.75
CA ALA A 57 2.50 0.92 3.57
C ALA A 57 3.05 1.91 2.53
N THR A 58 4.35 2.15 2.61
CA THR A 58 5.05 3.25 1.92
C THR A 58 5.05 3.14 0.38
N ASP A 59 4.65 2.02 -0.22
CA ASP A 59 4.88 1.75 -1.66
C ASP A 59 3.67 1.19 -2.44
N ASP A 60 2.45 1.25 -1.91
CA ASP A 60 1.29 0.67 -2.60
C ASP A 60 0.27 1.74 -3.03
N GLU A 61 0.45 2.26 -4.26
CA GLU A 61 -0.42 3.28 -4.87
C GLU A 61 -1.88 2.83 -4.94
N SER A 62 -2.13 1.52 -5.04
CA SER A 62 -3.48 0.96 -5.10
C SER A 62 -4.31 1.25 -3.84
N VAL A 63 -3.66 1.43 -2.69
CA VAL A 63 -4.33 1.76 -1.43
C VAL A 63 -4.73 3.23 -1.39
N LEU A 64 -3.90 4.11 -1.97
CA LEU A 64 -4.19 5.53 -2.06
C LEU A 64 -5.39 5.79 -2.98
N GLU A 65 -5.48 5.06 -4.10
CA GLU A 65 -6.65 5.11 -4.98
C GLU A 65 -7.92 4.66 -4.26
N LYS A 66 -7.86 3.57 -3.50
CA LYS A 66 -9.01 3.10 -2.69
C LYS A 66 -9.40 4.10 -1.61
N ALA A 67 -8.43 4.76 -0.96
CA ALA A 67 -8.70 5.84 -0.01
C ALA A 67 -9.43 7.00 -0.68
N LEU A 68 -9.06 7.34 -1.92
CA LEU A 68 -9.76 8.34 -2.73
C LEU A 68 -11.21 7.94 -3.04
N GLU A 69 -11.46 6.70 -3.43
CA GLU A 69 -12.82 6.22 -3.67
C GLU A 69 -13.69 6.32 -2.40
N ALA A 70 -13.13 5.95 -1.24
CA ALA A 70 -13.81 6.08 0.05
C ALA A 70 -14.09 7.56 0.40
N ALA A 71 -13.10 8.45 0.25
CA ALA A 71 -13.25 9.89 0.47
C ALA A 71 -14.32 10.51 -0.44
N LEU A 72 -14.37 10.09 -1.71
CA LEU A 72 -15.38 10.54 -2.66
C LEU A 72 -16.80 10.05 -2.31
N SER A 73 -16.90 8.97 -1.54
CA SER A 73 -18.16 8.39 -1.09
C SER A 73 -18.68 9.01 0.22
N ILE A 74 -17.90 9.86 0.90
CA ILE A 74 -18.35 10.59 2.08
C ILE A 74 -19.50 11.54 1.72
N GLU A 75 -20.58 11.46 2.51
CA GLU A 75 -21.81 12.25 2.31
C GLU A 75 -21.69 13.66 2.89
N GLU A 76 -20.98 13.82 4.00
CA GLU A 76 -20.84 15.11 4.69
C GLU A 76 -19.77 15.98 3.99
N PRO A 77 -20.13 17.18 3.49
CA PRO A 77 -19.23 18.00 2.69
C PRO A 77 -17.93 18.44 3.40
N ALA A 78 -17.97 18.74 4.70
CA ALA A 78 -16.78 19.17 5.43
C ALA A 78 -15.81 18.00 5.62
N ALA A 79 -16.29 16.85 6.10
CA ALA A 79 -15.54 15.62 6.23
C ALA A 79 -14.95 15.16 4.89
N LYS A 80 -15.71 15.28 3.80
CA LYS A 80 -15.24 15.01 2.44
C LYS A 80 -14.08 15.93 2.04
N ALA A 81 -14.20 17.23 2.32
CA ALA A 81 -13.13 18.18 2.00
C ALA A 81 -11.85 17.89 2.81
N GLU A 82 -11.99 17.55 4.09
CA GLU A 82 -10.87 17.13 4.94
C GLU A 82 -10.22 15.84 4.42
N ALA A 83 -11.02 14.83 4.07
CA ALA A 83 -10.52 13.57 3.53
C ALA A 83 -9.75 13.76 2.21
N LEU A 84 -10.26 14.60 1.30
CA LEU A 84 -9.58 14.90 0.04
C LEU A 84 -8.28 15.69 0.26
N LEU A 85 -8.25 16.62 1.22
CA LEU A 85 -7.03 17.34 1.59
C LEU A 85 -5.95 16.39 2.12
N ASP A 86 -6.35 15.42 2.95
CA ASP A 86 -5.45 14.41 3.49
C ASP A 86 -4.81 13.56 2.40
N ILE A 87 -5.57 13.20 1.36
CA ILE A 87 -5.04 12.47 0.18
C ILE A 87 -4.03 13.31 -0.58
N ILE A 88 -4.33 14.59 -0.83
CA ILE A 88 -3.42 15.50 -1.53
C ILE A 88 -2.11 15.65 -0.76
N ASN A 89 -2.19 15.83 0.56
CA ASN A 89 -1.02 15.94 1.42
C ASN A 89 -0.17 14.67 1.40
N GLU A 90 -0.80 13.49 1.48
CA GLU A 90 -0.10 12.21 1.43
C GLU A 90 0.54 11.94 0.07
N ALA A 91 -0.15 12.23 -1.03
CA ALA A 91 0.40 12.12 -2.38
C ALA A 91 1.61 13.05 -2.56
N SER A 92 1.48 14.30 -2.11
CA SER A 92 2.56 15.30 -2.21
C SER A 92 3.79 14.90 -1.39
N PHE A 93 3.60 14.34 -0.19
CA PHE A 93 4.69 13.81 0.63
C PHE A 93 5.45 12.67 -0.08
N ARG A 94 4.73 11.81 -0.83
CA ARG A 94 5.33 10.70 -1.58
C ARG A 94 6.09 11.16 -2.81
N ASP A 95 5.58 12.15 -3.53
CA ASP A 95 6.30 12.79 -4.65
C ASP A 95 7.59 13.47 -4.19
N GLU A 96 7.57 14.14 -3.03
CA GLU A 96 8.74 14.88 -2.51
C GLU A 96 9.80 13.99 -1.84
N ASN A 97 9.42 12.80 -1.37
CA ASN A 97 10.32 11.83 -0.74
C ASN A 97 10.84 10.75 -1.71
N ARG A 98 10.70 10.97 -3.02
CA ARG A 98 11.13 10.04 -4.08
C ARG A 98 12.37 10.53 -4.81
#